data_AF-A0A3P7F0D0-F1
#
_entry.id   AF-A0A3P7F0D0-F1
#
_cell.length_a   1.000
_cell.length_b   1.000
_cell.length_c   1.000
_cell.angle_alpha   90.00
_cell.angle_beta   90.00
_cell.angle_gamma   90.00
#
_symmetry.space_group_name_H-M   'P 1'
#
loop_
_entity.id
_entity.type
_entity.pdbx_description
1 polymer ?
#
loop_
_entity_poly.entity_id
_entity_poly.type
_entity_poly.pdbx_seq_one_letter_code
_entity_poly.pdbx_strand_id
1 'polypeptide(L)'
;MPARAVTEKEACSVPSDCGRVAGAAGPMGVAGVGESAWAACLVPAPPDNATRLIRIVHNRARSPAVLFFGPVEELFSAVEISDYVPRWPQITPCRLPEIIATFCRYLFSLSGALVMFNVVPCYALDGQGIFKSLLDLALPSCVCSRQIRRLIFSTALWMGTGLVFLNIALALYCLLL
;
A
#
# COMPACT_ATOMS: atom_id res chain seq x y z
N MET A 1 -14.79 -6.44 -21.67
CA MET A 1 -13.68 -6.51 -22.65
C MET A 1 -12.56 -5.63 -22.15
N PRO A 2 -11.27 -6.05 -22.21
CA PRO A 2 -10.16 -5.25 -21.70
C PRO A 2 -10.00 -3.97 -22.55
N ALA A 3 -9.62 -2.90 -21.87
CA ALA A 3 -9.53 -1.56 -22.44
C ALA A 3 -8.46 -1.49 -23.56
N ARG A 4 -8.81 -0.89 -24.70
CA ARG A 4 -7.92 -0.74 -25.86
C ARG A 4 -7.23 0.63 -25.84
N ALA A 5 -5.98 0.63 -26.29
CA ALA A 5 -5.18 1.81 -26.55
C ALA A 5 -5.73 2.61 -27.75
N VAL A 6 -6.05 3.90 -27.57
CA VAL A 6 -6.45 4.81 -28.65
C VAL A 6 -5.52 6.03 -28.61
N THR A 7 -4.43 6.01 -29.37
CA THR A 7 -3.47 7.13 -29.40
C THR A 7 -3.19 7.78 -30.74
N GLU A 8 -3.89 7.48 -31.82
CA GLU A 8 -3.44 7.99 -33.12
C GLU A 8 -4.46 8.76 -33.96
N LYS A 9 -5.63 9.13 -33.42
CA LYS A 9 -6.60 9.88 -34.23
C LYS A 9 -7.20 11.09 -33.53
N GLU A 10 -7.25 12.19 -34.27
CA GLU A 10 -7.99 13.40 -33.91
C GLU A 10 -9.48 13.06 -33.73
N ALA A 11 -10.14 13.78 -32.83
CA ALA A 11 -11.57 13.61 -32.60
C ALA A 11 -12.31 14.02 -33.88
N CYS A 12 -13.07 13.11 -34.49
CA CYS A 12 -13.98 13.47 -35.57
C CYS A 12 -15.33 13.91 -35.00
N SER A 13 -15.94 14.92 -35.64
CA SER A 13 -17.29 15.42 -35.33
C SER A 13 -18.28 15.07 -36.42
N VAL A 14 -17.82 15.03 -37.67
CA VAL A 14 -18.55 14.55 -38.84
C VAL A 14 -17.79 13.39 -39.50
N PRO A 15 -18.47 12.49 -40.25
CA PRO A 15 -17.81 11.36 -40.92
C PRO A 15 -16.68 11.77 -41.88
N SER A 16 -16.74 12.99 -42.43
CA SER A 16 -15.67 13.56 -43.27
C SER A 16 -14.40 13.92 -42.51
N ASP A 17 -14.47 14.11 -41.19
CA ASP A 17 -13.32 14.42 -40.34
C ASP A 17 -12.46 13.17 -40.06
N CYS A 18 -13.05 11.98 -40.17
CA CYS A 18 -12.31 10.76 -39.96
C CYS A 18 -11.48 10.49 -41.24
N GLY A 19 -10.19 10.86 -41.23
CA GLY A 19 -9.29 10.68 -42.37
C GLY A 19 -9.24 9.23 -42.90
N ARG A 20 -8.83 9.06 -44.17
CA ARG A 20 -8.67 7.74 -44.81
C ARG A 20 -7.75 6.85 -43.97
N VAL A 21 -8.23 5.66 -43.59
CA VAL A 21 -7.39 4.67 -42.89
C VAL A 21 -6.46 4.05 -43.93
N ALA A 22 -5.19 4.46 -43.95
CA ALA A 22 -4.17 3.74 -44.71
C ALA A 22 -4.04 2.34 -44.12
N GLY A 23 -4.46 1.32 -44.90
CA GLY A 23 -4.37 -0.07 -44.52
C GLY A 23 -2.93 -0.47 -44.22
N ALA A 24 -2.78 -1.17 -43.10
CA ALA A 24 -1.66 -1.98 -42.66
C ALA A 24 -0.62 -2.36 -43.73
N ALA A 25 0.55 -1.73 -43.71
CA ALA A 25 1.76 -2.32 -44.28
C ALA A 25 2.29 -3.38 -43.30
N GLY A 26 1.75 -4.59 -43.35
CA GLY A 26 2.34 -5.79 -42.74
C GLY A 26 3.33 -6.44 -43.72
N PRO A 27 4.50 -6.94 -43.26
CA PRO A 27 5.51 -7.53 -44.12
C PRO A 27 5.19 -9.00 -44.39
N MET A 28 4.26 -9.29 -45.28
CA MET A 28 4.21 -10.54 -46.08
C MET A 28 2.98 -10.48 -46.98
N GLY A 29 3.22 -10.52 -48.29
CA GLY A 29 2.18 -10.46 -49.29
C GLY A 29 1.22 -11.64 -49.19
N VAL A 30 -0.06 -11.34 -48.93
CA VAL A 30 -1.19 -12.14 -49.39
C VAL A 30 -2.26 -11.16 -49.87
N ALA A 31 -2.47 -11.14 -51.19
CA ALA A 31 -3.53 -10.36 -51.82
C ALA A 31 -4.89 -10.96 -51.41
N GLY A 32 -5.65 -10.20 -50.63
CA GLY A 32 -7.04 -10.51 -50.30
C GLY A 32 -7.84 -9.21 -50.25
N VAL A 33 -8.70 -9.03 -51.26
CA VAL A 33 -9.83 -8.08 -51.36
C VAL A 33 -9.58 -6.69 -50.77
N GLY A 34 -9.29 -5.72 -51.65
CA GLY A 34 -9.27 -4.31 -51.29
C GLY A 34 -10.65 -3.82 -50.85
N GLU A 35 -10.91 -3.84 -49.54
CA GLU A 35 -11.93 -3.00 -48.93
C GLU A 35 -11.28 -1.66 -48.56
N SER A 36 -11.72 -0.60 -49.22
CA SER A 36 -11.52 0.76 -48.70
C SER A 36 -12.19 0.82 -47.34
N ALA A 37 -11.41 0.70 -46.26
CA ALA A 37 -11.93 0.89 -44.91
C ALA A 37 -12.37 2.36 -44.75
N TRP A 38 -13.66 2.60 -44.92
CA TRP A 38 -14.27 3.90 -44.66
C TRP A 38 -14.29 4.11 -43.15
N ALA A 39 -13.74 5.24 -42.70
CA ALA A 39 -13.80 5.61 -41.30
C ALA A 39 -15.13 6.31 -41.03
N ALA A 40 -15.87 5.82 -40.03
CA ALA A 40 -17.12 6.41 -39.60
C ALA A 40 -16.93 7.11 -38.25
N CYS A 41 -17.49 8.32 -38.11
CA CYS A 41 -17.59 8.95 -36.80
C CYS A 41 -18.73 8.29 -36.04
N LEU A 42 -18.42 7.54 -34.98
CA LEU A 42 -19.40 6.88 -34.14
C LEU A 42 -19.44 7.57 -32.78
N VAL A 43 -20.63 8.04 -32.40
CA VAL A 43 -20.91 8.48 -31.03
C VAL A 43 -21.44 7.25 -30.28
N PRO A 44 -20.81 6.84 -29.17
CA PRO A 44 -21.34 5.74 -28.37
C PRO A 44 -22.72 6.13 -27.81
N ALA A 45 -23.72 5.29 -28.05
CA ALA A 45 -25.02 5.39 -27.41
C ALA A 45 -25.01 4.45 -26.19
N PRO A 46 -24.77 4.95 -24.97
CA PRO A 46 -24.79 4.12 -23.78
C PRO A 46 -26.19 3.50 -23.57
N PRO A 47 -26.29 2.19 -23.29
CA PRO A 47 -27.57 1.54 -23.04
C PRO A 47 -28.23 2.03 -21.74
N ASP A 48 -27.41 2.41 -20.75
CA ASP A 48 -27.85 2.80 -19.41
C ASP A 48 -27.15 4.09 -18.94
N ASN A 49 -27.82 4.86 -18.08
CA ASN A 49 -27.28 6.12 -17.52
C ASN A 49 -25.98 5.95 -16.70
N ALA A 50 -25.69 4.74 -16.24
CA ALA A 50 -24.47 4.41 -15.49
C ALA A 50 -23.25 4.17 -16.40
N THR A 51 -23.48 3.73 -17.64
CA THR A 51 -22.39 3.41 -18.58
C THR A 51 -21.84 4.68 -19.21
N ARG A 52 -20.54 4.91 -19.07
CA ARG A 52 -19.85 6.06 -19.68
C ARG A 52 -18.60 5.62 -20.41
N LEU A 53 -18.29 6.36 -21.48
CA LEU A 53 -17.01 6.24 -22.17
C LEU A 53 -16.00 7.21 -21.52
N ILE A 54 -14.95 6.67 -20.91
CA ILE A 54 -13.94 7.43 -20.18
C ILE A 54 -12.59 7.25 -20.87
N ARG A 55 -11.90 8.36 -21.15
CA ARG A 55 -10.54 8.37 -21.69
C ARG A 55 -9.55 8.57 -20.56
N ILE A 56 -8.74 7.54 -20.29
CA ILE A 56 -7.67 7.58 -19.32
C ILE A 56 -6.38 7.98 -20.05
N VAL A 57 -5.88 9.17 -19.76
CA VAL A 57 -4.64 9.69 -20.36
C VAL A 57 -3.53 9.61 -19.32
N HIS A 58 -2.42 8.98 -19.68
CA HIS A 58 -1.22 8.97 -18.84
C HIS A 58 -0.36 10.20 -19.15
N ASN A 59 0.21 10.84 -18.11
CA ASN A 59 1.11 12.00 -18.24
C ASN A 59 2.46 11.70 -18.93
N ARG A 60 2.65 10.48 -19.43
CA ARG A 60 3.91 10.03 -20.03
C ARG A 60 3.75 10.05 -21.54
N ALA A 61 4.56 10.89 -22.19
CA ALA A 61 4.45 11.30 -23.60
C ALA A 61 4.33 10.18 -24.66
N ARG A 62 4.62 8.93 -24.30
CA ARG A 62 4.62 7.77 -25.21
C ARG A 62 3.65 6.66 -24.81
N SER A 63 2.76 6.92 -23.86
CA SER A 63 1.84 5.89 -23.34
C SER A 63 0.51 5.99 -24.06
N PRO A 64 -0.05 4.87 -24.56
CA PRO A 64 -1.36 4.89 -25.15
C PRO A 64 -2.42 5.32 -24.14
N ALA A 65 -3.24 6.30 -24.49
CA ALA A 65 -4.48 6.59 -23.79
C ALA A 65 -5.40 5.37 -23.86
N VAL A 66 -5.93 4.99 -22.71
CA VAL A 66 -6.76 3.81 -22.55
C VAL A 66 -8.22 4.25 -22.54
N LEU A 67 -9.05 3.62 -23.38
CA LEU A 67 -10.48 3.91 -23.44
C LEU A 67 -11.25 2.87 -22.63
N PHE A 68 -11.92 3.31 -21.58
CA PHE A 68 -12.80 2.50 -20.75
C PHE A 68 -14.26 2.73 -21.14
N PHE A 69 -15.01 1.64 -21.31
CA PHE A 69 -16.45 1.66 -21.57
C PHE A 69 -17.15 0.75 -20.57
N GLY A 70 -17.89 1.33 -19.63
CA GLY A 70 -18.56 0.60 -18.56
C GLY A 70 -19.11 1.52 -17.46
N PRO A 71 -19.63 0.93 -16.36
CA PRO A 71 -20.04 1.67 -15.17
C PRO A 71 -18.87 2.39 -14.52
N VAL A 72 -19.09 3.60 -14.04
CA VAL A 72 -18.02 4.42 -13.44
C VAL A 72 -17.59 3.86 -12.08
N GLU A 73 -18.51 3.21 -11.37
CA GLU A 73 -18.30 2.59 -10.06
C GLU A 73 -17.32 1.41 -10.14
N GLU A 74 -17.41 0.63 -11.22
CA GLU A 74 -16.45 -0.46 -11.50
C GLU A 74 -15.06 0.08 -11.83
N LEU A 75 -14.99 1.22 -12.53
CA LEU A 75 -13.70 1.84 -12.84
C LEU A 75 -12.99 2.33 -11.57
N PHE A 76 -13.71 2.99 -10.67
CA PHE A 76 -13.12 3.50 -9.43
C PHE A 76 -12.70 2.38 -8.47
N SER A 77 -13.35 1.22 -8.49
CA SER A 77 -12.92 0.07 -7.69
C SER A 77 -11.75 -0.70 -8.31
N ALA A 78 -11.56 -0.64 -9.63
CA ALA A 78 -10.48 -1.31 -10.34
C ALA A 78 -9.18 -0.49 -10.46
N VAL A 79 -9.22 0.81 -10.19
CA VAL A 79 -8.06 1.72 -10.34
C VAL A 79 -7.59 2.21 -8.97
N GLU A 80 -6.30 2.03 -8.71
CA GLU A 80 -5.62 2.62 -7.56
C GLU A 80 -4.94 3.93 -7.97
N ILE A 81 -5.28 5.03 -7.29
CA ILE A 81 -4.68 6.35 -7.52
C ILE A 81 -3.54 6.53 -6.52
N SER A 82 -2.34 6.81 -7.01
CA SER A 82 -1.16 7.08 -6.19
C SER A 82 -0.58 8.45 -6.51
N ASP A 83 -0.12 9.17 -5.48
CA ASP A 83 0.60 10.44 -5.63
C ASP A 83 2.05 10.26 -6.15
N TYR A 84 2.52 9.01 -6.26
CA TYR A 84 3.88 8.68 -6.68
C TYR A 84 3.97 8.35 -8.17
N VAL A 85 4.83 9.08 -8.89
CA VAL A 85 5.16 8.78 -10.30
C VAL A 85 6.55 8.12 -10.37
N PRO A 86 6.65 6.86 -10.84
CA PRO A 86 7.95 6.19 -10.94
C PRO A 86 8.82 6.85 -12.02
N ARG A 87 10.01 7.33 -11.64
CA ARG A 87 11.01 7.89 -12.58
C ARG A 87 11.62 6.81 -13.49
N TRP A 88 11.82 5.61 -12.95
CA TRP A 88 12.34 4.44 -13.67
C TRP A 88 11.41 3.23 -13.51
N PRO A 89 10.30 3.17 -14.24
CA PRO A 89 9.30 2.11 -14.08
C PRO A 89 9.78 0.72 -14.47
N GLN A 90 10.93 0.60 -15.15
CA GLN A 90 11.59 -0.67 -15.43
C GLN A 90 12.31 -1.27 -14.21
N ILE A 91 12.63 -0.44 -13.22
CA ILE A 91 13.44 -0.83 -12.05
C ILE A 91 12.63 -0.72 -10.76
N THR A 92 11.74 0.27 -10.66
CA THR A 92 11.02 0.59 -9.43
C THR A 92 9.52 0.30 -9.59
N PRO A 93 8.95 -0.67 -8.86
CA PRO A 93 7.51 -0.87 -8.84
C PRO A 93 6.83 0.32 -8.15
N CYS A 94 5.64 0.71 -8.64
CA CYS A 94 4.89 1.87 -8.11
C CYS A 94 4.56 1.74 -6.62
N ARG A 95 4.47 0.52 -6.09
CA ARG A 95 4.15 0.22 -4.69
C ARG A 95 5.35 0.24 -3.74
N LEU A 96 6.57 0.38 -4.26
CA LEU A 96 7.78 0.41 -3.45
C LEU A 96 7.78 1.48 -2.34
N PRO A 97 7.40 2.76 -2.58
CA PRO A 97 7.35 3.75 -1.51
C PRO A 97 6.34 3.40 -0.42
N GLU A 98 5.19 2.84 -0.79
CA GLU A 98 4.17 2.39 0.16
C GLU A 98 4.69 1.25 1.04
N ILE A 99 5.37 0.27 0.43
CA ILE A 99 5.98 -0.85 1.15
C ILE A 99 7.05 -0.36 2.11
N ILE A 100 7.95 0.52 1.67
CA ILE A 100 9.01 1.08 2.53
C ILE A 100 8.39 1.88 3.68
N ALA A 101 7.41 2.74 3.40
CA ALA A 101 6.76 3.54 4.44
C ALA A 101 6.09 2.64 5.49
N THR A 102 5.39 1.61 5.04
CA THR A 102 4.73 0.62 5.90
C THR A 102 5.75 -0.17 6.71
N PHE A 103 6.83 -0.61 6.09
CA PHE A 103 7.93 -1.30 6.75
C PHE A 103 8.60 -0.45 7.83
N CYS A 104 8.92 0.82 7.52
CA CYS A 104 9.49 1.75 8.49
C CYS A 104 8.54 2.02 9.67
N ARG A 105 7.23 2.14 9.42
CA ARG A 105 6.22 2.28 10.48
C ARG A 105 6.20 1.05 11.40
N TYR A 106 6.22 -0.14 10.82
CA TYR A 106 6.28 -1.38 11.61
C TYR A 106 7.58 -1.52 12.38
N LEU A 107 8.73 -1.21 11.77
CA LEU A 107 10.02 -1.21 12.45
C LEU A 107 10.00 -0.25 13.64
N PHE A 108 9.56 0.99 13.46
CA PHE A 108 9.51 1.96 14.55
C PHE A 108 8.59 1.49 15.68
N SER A 109 7.40 0.97 15.34
CA SER A 109 6.46 0.43 16.32
C SER A 109 7.04 -0.77 17.08
N LEU A 110 7.61 -1.74 16.37
CA LEU A 110 8.15 -2.97 16.95
C LEU A 110 9.41 -2.70 17.78
N SER A 111 10.33 -1.87 17.29
CA SER A 111 11.50 -1.43 18.06
C SER A 111 11.09 -0.62 19.29
N GLY A 112 10.11 0.27 19.17
CA GLY A 112 9.58 1.03 20.30
C GLY A 112 8.96 0.12 21.37
N ALA A 113 8.16 -0.86 20.95
CA ALA A 113 7.59 -1.86 21.84
C ALA A 113 8.67 -2.69 22.54
N LEU A 114 9.71 -3.14 21.82
CA LEU A 114 10.85 -3.87 22.38
C LEU A 114 11.63 -3.04 23.41
N VAL A 115 11.88 -1.76 23.14
CA VAL A 115 12.53 -0.85 24.09
C VAL A 115 11.71 -0.73 25.36
N MET A 116 10.40 -0.48 25.24
CA MET A 116 9.52 -0.40 26.42
C MET A 116 9.50 -1.72 27.19
N PHE A 117 9.42 -2.85 26.49
CA PHE A 117 9.41 -4.18 27.10
C PHE A 117 10.70 -4.48 27.85
N ASN A 118 11.85 -4.12 27.29
CA ASN A 118 13.16 -4.29 27.93
C ASN A 118 13.36 -3.39 29.15
N VAL A 119 12.68 -2.24 29.25
CA VAL A 119 12.78 -1.35 30.42
C VAL A 119 11.91 -1.81 31.60
N VAL A 120 10.84 -2.58 31.33
CA VAL A 120 9.91 -3.06 32.39
C VAL A 120 10.66 -3.94 33.41
N PRO A 121 10.47 -3.72 34.73
CA PRO A 121 11.06 -4.57 35.76
C PRO A 121 10.39 -5.94 35.76
N CYS A 122 10.96 -6.89 35.03
CA CYS A 122 10.50 -8.26 34.90
C CYS A 122 11.68 -9.22 34.98
N TYR A 123 11.46 -10.45 35.45
CA TYR A 123 12.52 -11.46 35.50
C TYR A 123 13.04 -11.80 34.08
N ALA A 124 14.37 -11.95 33.96
CA ALA A 124 15.06 -12.29 32.70
C ALA A 124 14.99 -11.22 31.58
N LEU A 125 14.54 -10.00 31.90
CA LEU A 125 14.61 -8.82 31.02
C LEU A 125 15.65 -7.81 31.54
N ASP A 126 16.19 -6.98 30.66
CA ASP A 126 17.20 -5.96 30.99
C ASP A 126 16.73 -4.97 32.08
N GLY A 127 15.40 -4.79 32.20
CA GLY A 127 14.76 -3.93 33.18
C GLY A 127 14.98 -4.37 34.63
N GLN A 128 15.30 -5.64 34.89
CA GLN A 128 15.66 -6.11 36.23
C GLN A 128 16.92 -5.40 36.75
N GLY A 129 17.94 -5.28 35.90
CA GLY A 129 19.20 -4.61 36.23
C GLY A 129 19.02 -3.10 36.36
N ILE A 130 18.33 -2.49 35.40
CA ILE A 130 18.04 -1.05 35.38
C ILE A 130 17.27 -0.65 36.63
N PHE A 131 16.21 -1.39 36.98
CA PHE A 131 15.39 -1.09 38.15
C PHE A 131 16.18 -1.26 39.45
N LYS A 132 17.05 -2.28 39.55
CA LYS A 132 17.93 -2.45 40.72
C LYS A 132 18.87 -1.26 40.90
N SER A 133 19.53 -0.83 39.83
CA SER A 133 20.43 0.34 39.87
C SER A 133 19.68 1.63 40.19
N LEU A 134 18.49 1.83 39.64
CA LEU A 134 17.62 2.97 39.96
C LEU A 134 17.22 2.95 41.44
N LEU A 135 16.88 1.78 41.98
CA LEU A 135 16.50 1.59 43.37
C LEU A 135 17.68 1.88 44.31
N ASP A 136 18.89 1.47 43.92
CA ASP A 136 20.11 1.73 44.67
C ASP A 136 20.56 3.21 44.61
N LEU A 137 20.27 3.93 43.52
CA LEU A 137 20.56 5.36 43.39
C LEU A 137 19.51 6.29 44.02
N ALA A 138 18.22 5.98 43.87
CA ALA A 138 17.12 6.90 44.20
C ALA A 138 16.60 6.75 45.65
N LEU A 139 16.62 5.54 46.22
CA LEU A 139 16.09 5.26 47.56
C LEU A 139 17.04 5.40 48.75
N PRO A 140 18.37 5.64 48.65
CA PRO A 140 19.17 6.03 49.81
C PRO A 140 18.58 7.23 50.56
N SER A 141 17.93 8.13 49.84
CA SER A 141 17.31 9.35 50.37
C SER A 141 15.92 9.14 50.99
N CYS A 142 15.21 8.06 50.64
CA CYS A 142 13.80 7.85 51.03
C CYS A 142 13.56 6.64 51.94
N VAL A 143 14.40 5.59 51.92
CA VAL A 143 14.17 4.36 52.68
C VAL A 143 15.48 3.80 53.26
N CYS A 144 15.67 3.96 54.58
CA CYS A 144 16.87 3.46 55.26
C CYS A 144 16.90 1.93 55.44
N SER A 145 15.77 1.22 55.33
CA SER A 145 15.70 -0.22 55.56
C SER A 145 16.01 -1.03 54.30
N ARG A 146 17.10 -1.81 54.37
CA ARG A 146 17.49 -2.78 53.32
C ARG A 146 16.40 -3.82 53.04
N GLN A 147 15.58 -4.17 54.03
CA GLN A 147 14.51 -5.16 53.87
C GLN A 147 13.36 -4.62 53.02
N ILE A 148 12.91 -3.39 53.28
CA ILE A 148 11.84 -2.74 52.51
C ILE A 148 12.26 -2.58 51.05
N ARG A 149 13.52 -2.20 50.80
CA ARG A 149 14.06 -2.09 49.43
C ARG A 149 14.03 -3.42 48.68
N ARG A 150 14.40 -4.53 49.32
CA ARG A 150 14.30 -5.88 48.73
C ARG A 150 12.85 -6.28 48.47
N LEU A 151 11.93 -5.88 49.35
CA LEU A 151 10.52 -6.19 49.23
C LEU A 151 9.91 -5.45 48.03
N ILE A 152 10.18 -4.14 47.89
CA ILE A 152 9.78 -3.33 46.71
C ILE A 152 10.36 -3.92 45.42
N PHE A 153 11.64 -4.30 45.43
CA PHE A 153 12.28 -4.91 44.27
C PHE A 153 11.58 -6.21 43.85
N SER A 154 11.37 -7.11 44.80
CA SER A 154 10.74 -8.40 44.56
C SER A 154 9.29 -8.24 44.08
N THR A 155 8.49 -7.39 44.73
CA THR A 155 7.08 -7.19 44.36
C THR A 155 6.93 -6.59 42.97
N ALA A 156 7.78 -5.61 42.61
CA ALA A 156 7.79 -5.02 41.28
C ALA A 156 8.10 -6.06 40.20
N LEU A 157 9.11 -6.93 40.43
CA LEU A 157 9.45 -8.00 39.48
C LEU A 157 8.34 -9.04 39.32
N TRP A 158 7.73 -9.48 40.42
CA TRP A 158 6.61 -10.43 40.37
C TRP A 158 5.41 -9.83 39.64
N MET A 159 5.07 -8.57 39.89
CA MET A 159 3.99 -7.87 39.19
C MET A 159 4.28 -7.75 37.69
N GLY A 160 5.49 -7.30 37.31
CA GLY A 160 5.88 -7.17 35.91
C GLY A 160 5.86 -8.50 35.17
N THR A 161 6.40 -9.55 35.80
CA THR A 161 6.42 -10.91 35.21
C THR A 161 5.02 -11.49 35.06
N GLY A 162 4.16 -11.32 36.07
CA GLY A 162 2.76 -11.76 36.01
C GLY A 162 1.97 -11.04 34.91
N LEU A 163 2.15 -9.72 34.78
CA LEU A 163 1.49 -8.92 33.75
C LEU A 163 1.90 -9.38 32.34
N VAL A 164 3.20 -9.55 32.10
CA VAL A 164 3.72 -10.03 30.82
C VAL A 164 3.21 -11.43 30.51
N PHE A 165 3.31 -12.35 31.46
CA PHE A 165 2.84 -13.73 31.30
C PHE A 165 1.35 -13.79 30.95
N LEU A 166 0.51 -13.02 31.65
CA LEU A 166 -0.93 -12.97 31.40
C LEU A 166 -1.25 -12.41 30.02
N ASN A 167 -0.55 -11.37 29.57
CA ASN A 167 -0.70 -10.82 28.22
C ASN A 167 -0.32 -11.85 27.14
N ILE A 168 0.79 -12.57 27.31
CA ILE A 168 1.21 -13.62 26.38
C ILE A 168 0.20 -14.77 26.37
N ALA A 169 -0.26 -15.21 27.54
CA ALA A 169 -1.26 -16.27 27.65
C ALA A 169 -2.58 -15.89 26.97
N LEU A 170 -3.05 -14.65 27.15
CA LEU A 170 -4.27 -14.15 26.51
C LEU A 170 -4.09 -14.03 24.99
N ALA A 171 -2.94 -13.54 24.52
CA ALA A 171 -2.63 -13.48 23.10
C ALA A 171 -2.60 -14.88 22.45
N LEU A 172 -2.00 -15.87 23.11
CA LEU A 172 -2.01 -17.27 22.67
C LEU A 172 -3.42 -17.86 22.68
N TYR A 173 -4.22 -17.58 23.71
CA TYR A 173 -5.60 -18.02 23.78
C TYR A 173 -6.44 -17.46 22.63
N CYS A 174 -6.36 -16.15 22.36
CA CYS A 174 -7.06 -15.51 21.25
C CYS A 174 -6.56 -15.96 19.87
N LEU A 175 -5.33 -16.45 19.74
CA LEU A 175 -4.81 -16.96 18.47
C LEU A 175 -5.29 -18.39 18.20
N LEU A 176 -5.43 -19.20 19.25
CA LEU A 176 -5.82 -20.61 19.15
C LEU A 176 -7.34 -20.85 19.10
N LEU A 177 -8.15 -19.89 19.56
CA LEU A 177 -9.61 -19.95 19.57
C LEU A 177 -10.20 -19.17 18.39
#